data_AF-A0A926KUJ9-F1
#
_entry.id   AF-A0A926KUJ9-F1
#
_cell.length_a   1.000
_cell.length_b   1.000
_cell.length_c   1.000
_cell.angle_alpha   90.00
_cell.angle_beta   90.00
_cell.angle_gamma   90.00
#
_symmetry.space_group_name_H-M   'P 1'
#
loop_
_entity.id
_entity.type
_entity.pdbx_description
1 polymer ?
#
loop_
_entity_poly.entity_id
_entity_poly.type
_entity_poly.pdbx_seq_one_letter_code
_entity_poly.pdbx_strand_id
1 'polypeptide(L)'
;MLIPLLKGILLGFSIAAPVGPIGILCIRRTVTLGRLHGFLSGLGAASADAFYGFIAGFGLTLITNFLLDQRTLLQAVGGLFLLYLGIQTYRSDPAKDPAKAKGETLFRSYASTFMLTITNPLTIMSFLGAFAGLGLGGSQAGIPSAAALVAGVFIGSALWWLALSLIVGILRERLNVGALKWVNRVSGAIVTIFGVIALLGLLQNDQNIGKEIEADLHKIITDKSSMASSNPGQYIANNQESYDRIVRHGDAAIVYLTKELKASNRNGLKEWIMAKACADILQENNPVEEWETGKQWLTKYEQSN
;
A
#
# COMPACT_ATOMS: atom_id res chain seq x y z
N MET A 1 -4.19 18.10 -26.07
CA MET A 1 -5.25 17.20 -25.53
C MET A 1 -5.13 15.76 -26.03
N LEU A 2 -4.99 15.50 -27.34
CA LEU A 2 -4.97 14.12 -27.85
C LEU A 2 -3.79 13.27 -27.35
N ILE A 3 -2.57 13.82 -27.37
CA ILE A 3 -1.36 13.10 -26.89
C ILE A 3 -1.48 12.69 -25.41
N PRO A 4 -1.79 13.58 -24.45
CA PRO A 4 -1.93 13.16 -23.05
C PRO A 4 -3.09 12.17 -22.84
N LEU A 5 -4.19 12.32 -23.59
CA LEU A 5 -5.28 11.34 -23.57
C LEU A 5 -4.82 9.94 -23.99
N LEU A 6 -4.12 9.81 -25.12
CA LEU A 6 -3.61 8.53 -25.61
C LEU A 6 -2.58 7.92 -24.66
N LYS A 7 -1.67 8.74 -24.10
CA LYS A 7 -0.72 8.28 -23.06
C LYS A 7 -1.46 7.77 -21.83
N GLY A 8 -2.50 8.48 -21.39
CA GLY A 8 -3.37 8.06 -20.29
C GLY A 8 -4.05 6.72 -20.58
N ILE A 9 -4.61 6.53 -21.79
CA ILE A 9 -5.25 5.27 -22.20
C ILE A 9 -4.28 4.11 -22.11
N LEU A 10 -3.08 4.25 -22.70
CA LEU A 10 -2.06 3.20 -22.65
C LEU A 10 -1.62 2.89 -21.22
N LEU A 11 -1.45 3.93 -20.41
CA LEU A 11 -1.06 3.79 -19.01
C LEU A 11 -2.12 3.07 -18.18
N GLY A 12 -3.38 3.53 -18.25
CA GLY A 12 -4.49 2.94 -17.50
C GLY A 12 -4.75 1.48 -17.92
N PHE A 13 -4.68 1.19 -19.22
CA PHE A 13 -4.76 -0.18 -19.72
C PHE A 13 -3.62 -1.05 -19.16
N SER A 14 -2.38 -0.55 -19.22
CA SER A 14 -1.19 -1.31 -18.79
C SER A 14 -1.17 -1.59 -17.29
N ILE A 15 -1.63 -0.64 -16.46
CA ILE A 15 -1.73 -0.83 -15.00
C ILE A 15 -2.87 -1.79 -14.65
N ALA A 16 -3.98 -1.75 -15.38
CA ALA A 16 -5.13 -2.64 -15.12
C ALA A 16 -4.93 -4.07 -15.65
N ALA A 17 -4.08 -4.26 -16.66
CA ALA A 17 -3.89 -5.54 -17.35
C ALA A 17 -3.40 -6.72 -16.47
N PRO A 18 -2.44 -6.54 -15.54
CA PRO A 18 -2.00 -7.60 -14.65
C PRO A 18 -3.14 -8.18 -13.80
N VAL A 19 -3.37 -9.49 -13.91
CA VAL A 19 -4.47 -10.16 -13.21
C VAL A 19 -4.08 -10.47 -11.77
N GLY A 20 -4.46 -9.57 -10.87
CA GLY A 20 -4.38 -9.74 -9.41
C GLY A 20 -5.70 -10.17 -8.76
N PRO A 21 -5.87 -9.96 -7.44
CA PRO A 21 -7.09 -10.34 -6.73
C PRO A 21 -8.35 -9.66 -7.27
N ILE A 22 -8.26 -8.41 -7.73
CA ILE A 22 -9.36 -7.67 -8.35
C ILE A 22 -9.79 -8.34 -9.66
N GLY A 23 -8.82 -8.76 -10.49
CA GLY A 23 -9.10 -9.48 -11.73
C GLY A 23 -9.80 -10.80 -11.48
N ILE A 24 -9.35 -11.54 -10.46
CA ILE A 24 -9.98 -12.81 -10.05
C ILE A 24 -11.42 -12.59 -9.55
N LEU A 25 -11.65 -11.55 -8.74
CA LEU A 25 -13.00 -11.19 -8.29
C LEU A 25 -13.89 -10.77 -9.46
N CYS A 26 -13.38 -10.01 -10.42
CA CYS A 26 -14.08 -9.60 -11.63
C CYS A 26 -14.47 -10.80 -12.50
N ILE A 27 -13.53 -11.72 -12.74
CA ILE A 27 -13.78 -12.98 -13.47
C ILE A 27 -14.87 -13.79 -12.76
N ARG A 28 -14.71 -14.00 -11.44
CA ARG A 28 -15.68 -14.75 -10.63
C ARG A 28 -17.06 -14.12 -10.69
N ARG A 29 -17.19 -12.80 -10.53
CA ARG A 29 -18.48 -12.09 -10.59
C ARG A 29 -19.07 -12.14 -12.00
N THR A 30 -18.25 -12.04 -13.04
CA THR A 30 -18.69 -12.22 -14.43
C THR A 30 -19.33 -13.59 -14.64
N VAL A 31 -18.65 -14.64 -14.18
CA VAL A 31 -19.09 -16.02 -14.34
C VAL A 31 -20.32 -16.34 -13.48
N THR A 32 -20.34 -15.88 -12.22
CA THR A 32 -21.39 -16.27 -11.27
C THR A 32 -22.63 -15.38 -11.32
N LEU A 33 -22.45 -14.07 -11.41
CA LEU A 33 -23.52 -13.06 -11.35
C LEU A 33 -23.83 -12.43 -12.70
N GLY A 34 -22.93 -12.55 -13.67
CA GLY A 34 -23.11 -12.08 -15.04
C GLY A 34 -22.19 -10.93 -15.44
N ARG A 35 -22.15 -10.67 -16.76
CA ARG A 35 -21.21 -9.71 -17.39
C ARG A 35 -21.22 -8.33 -16.75
N LEU A 36 -22.41 -7.84 -16.40
CA LEU A 36 -22.57 -6.53 -15.80
C LEU A 36 -21.92 -6.43 -14.40
N HIS A 37 -22.03 -7.46 -13.57
CA HIS A 37 -21.37 -7.46 -12.25
C HIS A 37 -19.85 -7.47 -12.37
N GLY A 38 -19.31 -8.18 -13.37
CA GLY A 38 -17.89 -8.13 -13.72
C GLY A 38 -17.48 -6.73 -14.14
N PHE A 39 -18.15 -6.18 -15.14
CA PHE A 39 -17.81 -4.86 -15.69
C PHE A 39 -17.92 -3.74 -14.65
N LEU A 40 -18.96 -3.73 -13.81
CA LEU A 40 -19.10 -2.75 -12.72
C LEU A 40 -18.01 -2.91 -11.65
N SER A 41 -17.56 -4.14 -11.38
CA SER A 41 -16.37 -4.36 -10.54
C SER A 41 -15.13 -3.73 -11.17
N GLY A 42 -14.95 -3.93 -12.47
CA GLY A 42 -13.88 -3.28 -13.22
C GLY A 42 -13.96 -1.76 -13.25
N LEU A 43 -15.16 -1.18 -13.41
CA LEU A 43 -15.36 0.27 -13.33
C LEU A 43 -15.02 0.83 -11.95
N GLY A 44 -15.28 0.09 -10.88
CA GLY A 44 -14.81 0.45 -9.54
C GLY A 44 -13.29 0.59 -9.48
N ALA A 45 -12.57 -0.39 -10.04
CA ALA A 45 -11.11 -0.32 -10.14
C ALA A 45 -10.65 0.83 -11.05
N ALA A 46 -11.28 1.03 -12.21
CA ALA A 46 -10.95 2.12 -13.14
C ALA A 46 -11.16 3.52 -12.53
N SER A 47 -12.19 3.69 -11.69
CA SER A 47 -12.40 4.95 -10.95
C SER A 47 -11.31 5.20 -9.92
N ALA A 48 -10.82 4.16 -9.25
CA ALA A 48 -9.68 4.27 -8.33
C ALA A 48 -8.36 4.55 -9.08
N ASP A 49 -8.15 3.93 -10.24
CA ASP A 49 -7.02 4.22 -11.13
C ASP A 49 -7.02 5.68 -11.58
N ALA A 50 -8.19 6.21 -11.93
CA ALA A 50 -8.37 7.62 -12.27
C ALA A 50 -8.09 8.55 -11.08
N PHE A 51 -8.48 8.15 -9.87
CA PHE A 51 -8.17 8.88 -8.63
C PHE A 51 -6.65 8.97 -8.38
N TYR A 52 -5.92 7.87 -8.56
CA TYR A 52 -4.45 7.90 -8.45
C TYR A 52 -3.80 8.68 -9.59
N GLY A 53 -4.30 8.52 -10.81
CA GLY A 53 -3.89 9.32 -11.95
C GLY A 53 -4.13 10.82 -11.71
N PHE A 54 -5.20 11.20 -11.01
CA PHE A 54 -5.47 12.57 -10.61
C PHE A 54 -4.42 13.07 -9.61
N ILE A 55 -4.15 12.31 -8.55
CA ILE A 55 -3.11 12.66 -7.57
C ILE A 55 -1.75 12.87 -8.24
N ALA A 56 -1.34 11.91 -9.07
CA ALA A 56 -0.04 11.93 -9.74
C ALA A 56 0.03 13.03 -10.84
N GLY A 57 -1.03 13.17 -11.65
CA GLY A 57 -1.05 14.09 -12.78
C GLY A 57 -1.16 15.56 -12.40
N PHE A 58 -1.86 15.86 -11.30
CA PHE A 58 -1.91 17.21 -10.76
C PHE A 58 -0.77 17.50 -9.76
N GLY A 59 0.09 16.51 -9.49
CA GLY A 59 1.25 16.68 -8.60
C GLY A 59 0.84 17.05 -7.18
N LEU A 60 -0.21 16.41 -6.65
CA LEU A 60 -0.73 16.68 -5.31
C LEU A 60 0.19 16.06 -4.23
N THR A 61 1.38 16.63 -4.07
CA THR A 61 2.46 16.10 -3.21
C THR A 61 1.99 15.89 -1.76
N LEU A 62 1.15 16.76 -1.23
CA LEU A 62 0.57 16.59 0.11
C LEU A 62 -0.24 15.29 0.23
N ILE A 63 -1.06 14.98 -0.79
CA ILE A 63 -1.85 13.74 -0.81
C ILE A 63 -0.95 12.53 -1.05
N THR A 64 0.04 12.67 -1.94
CA THR A 64 1.04 11.62 -2.18
C THR A 64 1.77 11.23 -0.90
N ASN A 65 2.30 12.21 -0.16
CA ASN A 65 3.00 11.97 1.10
C ASN A 65 2.07 11.31 2.11
N PHE A 66 0.85 11.85 2.30
CA PHE A 66 -0.15 11.23 3.17
C PHE A 66 -0.43 9.76 2.82
N LEU A 67 -0.57 9.42 1.53
CA LEU A 67 -0.81 8.03 1.10
C LEU A 67 0.40 7.12 1.34
N LEU A 68 1.62 7.66 1.23
CA LEU A 68 2.86 6.93 1.52
C LEU A 68 3.01 6.70 3.03
N ASP A 69 2.70 7.71 3.85
CA ASP A 69 2.72 7.62 5.31
C ASP A 69 1.68 6.58 5.81
N GLN A 70 0.50 6.59 5.20
CA GLN A 70 -0.59 5.65 5.53
C GLN A 70 -0.47 4.29 4.82
N ARG A 71 0.64 4.01 4.13
CA ARG A 71 0.83 2.77 3.34
C ARG A 71 0.57 1.52 4.16
N THR A 72 1.10 1.45 5.38
CA THR A 72 0.94 0.30 6.29
C THR A 72 -0.52 0.09 6.67
N LEU A 73 -1.23 1.16 7.02
CA LEU A 73 -2.66 1.14 7.34
C LEU A 73 -3.49 0.69 6.12
N LEU A 74 -3.25 1.29 4.96
CA LEU A 74 -3.94 0.95 3.72
C LEU A 74 -3.72 -0.52 3.35
N GLN A 75 -2.49 -1.02 3.44
CA GLN A 75 -2.15 -2.42 3.21
C GLN A 75 -2.84 -3.36 4.20
N ALA A 76 -2.91 -3.00 5.48
CA ALA A 76 -3.60 -3.77 6.50
C ALA A 76 -5.12 -3.84 6.23
N VAL A 77 -5.75 -2.70 5.97
CA VAL A 77 -7.19 -2.61 5.65
C VAL A 77 -7.50 -3.40 4.37
N GLY A 78 -6.72 -3.21 3.31
CA GLY A 78 -6.88 -3.92 2.05
C GLY A 78 -6.67 -5.43 2.19
N GLY A 79 -5.65 -5.85 2.95
CA GLY A 79 -5.36 -7.26 3.23
C GLY A 79 -6.47 -7.95 4.03
N LEU A 80 -6.99 -7.31 5.09
CA LEU A 80 -8.13 -7.80 5.85
C LEU A 80 -9.40 -7.87 4.99
N PHE A 81 -9.62 -6.86 4.15
CA PHE A 81 -10.77 -6.85 3.25
C PHE A 81 -10.68 -7.96 2.18
N LEU A 82 -9.49 -8.24 1.65
CA LEU A 82 -9.23 -9.41 0.78
C LEU A 82 -9.51 -10.73 1.48
N LEU A 83 -9.08 -10.91 2.73
CA LEU A 83 -9.39 -12.11 3.50
C LEU A 83 -10.91 -12.29 3.66
N TYR A 84 -11.62 -11.22 4.02
CA TYR A 84 -13.06 -11.24 4.14
C TYR A 84 -13.74 -11.66 2.81
N LEU A 85 -13.40 -11.01 1.69
CA LEU A 85 -13.96 -11.32 0.37
C LEU A 85 -13.58 -12.72 -0.11
N GLY A 86 -12.35 -13.15 0.14
CA GLY A 86 -11.82 -14.47 -0.24
C GLY A 86 -12.54 -15.60 0.49
N ILE A 87 -12.68 -15.50 1.81
CA ILE A 87 -13.40 -16.48 2.64
C ILE A 87 -14.88 -16.50 2.28
N GLN A 88 -15.51 -15.33 2.10
CA GLN A 88 -16.90 -15.24 1.67
C GLN A 88 -17.11 -15.90 0.30
N THR A 89 -16.21 -15.67 -0.64
CA THR A 89 -16.26 -16.26 -1.98
C THR A 89 -16.05 -17.77 -1.92
N TYR A 90 -15.08 -18.26 -1.14
CA TYR A 90 -14.79 -19.68 -0.99
C TYR A 90 -15.99 -20.46 -0.42
N ARG A 91 -16.70 -19.87 0.55
CA ARG A 91 -17.86 -20.48 1.22
C ARG A 91 -19.17 -20.35 0.42
N SER A 92 -19.18 -19.59 -0.68
CA SER A 92 -20.40 -19.36 -1.46
C SER A 92 -20.79 -20.59 -2.30
N ASP A 93 -22.01 -21.10 -2.09
CA ASP A 93 -22.58 -22.23 -2.84
C ASP A 93 -23.66 -21.74 -3.83
N PRO A 94 -23.39 -21.72 -5.14
CA PRO A 94 -24.35 -21.32 -6.17
C PRO A 94 -25.65 -22.14 -6.21
N ALA A 95 -25.63 -23.38 -5.69
CA ALA A 95 -26.76 -24.30 -5.78
C ALA A 95 -27.72 -24.21 -4.57
N LYS A 96 -27.25 -23.72 -3.42
CA LYS A 96 -28.02 -23.71 -2.17
C LYS A 96 -28.55 -22.34 -1.77
N ASP A 97 -28.04 -21.27 -2.37
CA ASP A 97 -28.26 -19.91 -1.85
C ASP A 97 -28.63 -18.86 -2.92
N PRO A 98 -29.72 -19.07 -3.70
CA PRO A 98 -30.22 -18.06 -4.64
C PRO A 98 -30.68 -16.77 -3.94
N ALA A 99 -30.96 -16.83 -2.62
CA ALA A 99 -31.30 -15.66 -1.80
C ALA A 99 -30.06 -14.87 -1.35
N LYS A 100 -28.91 -15.49 -0.98
CA LYS A 100 -27.65 -14.73 -0.80
C LYS A 100 -27.10 -14.16 -2.10
N ALA A 101 -27.43 -14.75 -3.26
CA ALA A 101 -27.16 -14.13 -4.56
C ALA A 101 -27.87 -12.76 -4.73
N LYS A 102 -28.97 -12.49 -3.99
CA LYS A 102 -29.63 -11.17 -3.94
C LYS A 102 -28.88 -10.10 -3.12
N GLY A 103 -27.93 -10.50 -2.26
CA GLY A 103 -27.17 -9.57 -1.41
C GLY A 103 -25.97 -8.91 -2.09
N GLU A 104 -25.60 -9.36 -3.28
CA GLU A 104 -24.55 -8.76 -4.09
C GLU A 104 -25.19 -7.86 -5.15
N THR A 105 -25.20 -6.55 -4.91
CA THR A 105 -25.74 -5.56 -5.86
C THR A 105 -24.66 -5.08 -6.83
N LEU A 106 -25.07 -4.48 -7.95
CA LEU A 106 -24.13 -3.84 -8.88
C LEU A 106 -23.28 -2.76 -8.19
N PHE A 107 -23.89 -1.99 -7.28
CA PHE A 107 -23.17 -1.01 -6.47
C PHE A 107 -22.14 -1.66 -5.55
N ARG A 108 -22.47 -2.78 -4.90
CA ARG A 108 -21.50 -3.51 -4.06
C ARG A 108 -20.34 -4.07 -4.88
N SER A 109 -20.63 -4.58 -6.09
CA SER A 109 -19.61 -5.00 -7.04
C SER A 109 -18.61 -3.87 -7.33
N TYR A 110 -19.12 -2.68 -7.64
CA TYR A 110 -18.33 -1.48 -7.91
C TYR A 110 -17.58 -0.97 -6.67
N ALA A 111 -18.28 -0.76 -5.56
CA ALA A 111 -17.73 -0.15 -4.36
C ALA A 111 -16.62 -1.02 -3.74
N SER A 112 -16.81 -2.34 -3.71
CA SER A 112 -15.79 -3.25 -3.16
C SER A 112 -14.48 -3.22 -3.94
N THR A 113 -14.51 -3.21 -5.28
CA THR A 113 -13.28 -3.12 -6.06
C THR A 113 -12.68 -1.73 -6.03
N PHE A 114 -13.50 -0.67 -6.02
CA PHE A 114 -13.01 0.69 -5.81
C PHE A 114 -12.25 0.83 -4.48
N MET A 115 -12.86 0.39 -3.37
CA MET A 115 -12.21 0.42 -2.05
C MET A 115 -10.95 -0.43 -2.05
N LEU A 116 -11.01 -1.63 -2.61
CA LEU A 116 -9.85 -2.53 -2.66
C LEU A 116 -8.69 -1.92 -3.44
N THR A 117 -8.96 -1.29 -4.59
CA THR A 117 -7.94 -0.59 -5.38
C THR A 117 -7.40 0.64 -4.65
N ILE A 118 -8.25 1.45 -4.00
CA ILE A 118 -7.80 2.61 -3.20
C ILE A 118 -6.95 2.21 -1.98
N THR A 119 -7.19 1.02 -1.42
CA THR A 119 -6.36 0.48 -0.33
C THR A 119 -5.13 -0.27 -0.82
N ASN A 120 -4.89 -0.35 -2.13
CA ASN A 120 -3.78 -1.13 -2.68
C ASN A 120 -2.50 -0.28 -2.82
N PRO A 121 -1.50 -0.45 -1.93
CA PRO A 121 -0.26 0.33 -1.99
C PRO A 121 0.54 0.09 -3.28
N LEU A 122 0.43 -1.09 -3.90
CA LEU A 122 1.12 -1.39 -5.15
C LEU A 122 0.58 -0.55 -6.32
N THR A 123 -0.73 -0.28 -6.33
CA THR A 123 -1.35 0.56 -7.35
C THR A 123 -0.88 2.01 -7.19
N ILE A 124 -0.82 2.53 -5.96
CA ILE A 124 -0.26 3.87 -5.66
C ILE A 124 1.16 3.99 -6.22
N MET A 125 2.03 3.04 -5.87
CA MET A 125 3.43 3.04 -6.31
C MET A 125 3.57 2.90 -7.83
N SER A 126 2.70 2.12 -8.48
CA SER A 126 2.69 1.95 -9.93
C SER A 126 2.36 3.27 -10.65
N PHE A 127 1.37 4.02 -10.15
CA PHE A 127 1.05 5.34 -10.70
C PHE A 127 2.16 6.37 -10.43
N LEU A 128 2.69 6.44 -9.20
CA LEU A 128 3.80 7.35 -8.90
C LEU A 128 5.03 7.05 -9.77
N GLY A 129 5.42 5.77 -9.86
CA GLY A 129 6.55 5.34 -10.68
C GLY A 129 6.34 5.59 -12.17
N ALA A 130 5.15 5.29 -12.70
CA ALA A 130 4.86 5.53 -14.11
C ALA A 130 4.83 7.01 -14.47
N PHE A 131 4.25 7.86 -13.62
CA PHE A 131 4.24 9.31 -13.86
C PHE A 131 5.63 9.93 -13.75
N ALA A 132 6.44 9.50 -12.78
CA ALA A 132 7.83 9.93 -12.66
C ALA A 132 8.66 9.47 -13.86
N GLY A 133 8.60 8.18 -14.23
CA GLY A 133 9.39 7.60 -15.32
C GLY A 133 9.02 8.11 -16.71
N LEU A 134 7.75 8.46 -16.94
CA LEU A 134 7.28 9.02 -18.21
C LEU A 134 7.34 10.55 -18.26
N GLY A 135 7.78 11.21 -17.17
CA GLY A 135 7.80 12.67 -17.07
C GLY A 135 6.41 13.30 -17.20
N LEU A 136 5.37 12.60 -16.72
CA LEU A 136 3.97 13.01 -16.83
C LEU A 136 3.46 13.79 -15.60
N GLY A 137 4.29 13.90 -14.55
CA GLY A 137 3.99 14.65 -13.34
C GLY A 137 4.42 16.11 -13.42
N GLY A 138 3.64 16.99 -12.80
CA GLY A 138 4.00 18.39 -12.56
C GLY A 138 3.41 19.41 -13.55
N SER A 139 3.50 20.67 -13.16
CA SER A 139 2.88 21.88 -13.74
C SER A 139 3.26 22.22 -15.19
N GLN A 140 4.10 21.42 -15.86
CA GLN A 140 4.55 21.69 -17.23
C GLN A 140 3.48 21.46 -18.29
N ALA A 141 2.48 20.59 -18.05
CA ALA A 141 1.49 20.23 -19.07
C ALA A 141 0.20 21.09 -19.06
N GLY A 142 0.00 21.92 -18.03
CA GLY A 142 -1.24 22.68 -17.82
C GLY A 142 -2.45 21.80 -17.41
N ILE A 143 -3.41 22.40 -16.71
CA ILE A 143 -4.61 21.73 -16.17
C ILE A 143 -5.34 20.86 -17.21
N PRO A 144 -5.59 21.34 -18.45
CA PRO A 144 -6.33 20.55 -19.44
C PRO A 144 -5.60 19.27 -19.89
N SER A 145 -4.27 19.29 -19.95
CA SER A 145 -3.50 18.09 -20.31
C SER A 145 -3.52 17.05 -19.19
N ALA A 146 -3.42 17.49 -17.94
CA ALA A 146 -3.58 16.61 -16.78
C ALA A 146 -4.99 15.98 -16.77
N ALA A 147 -6.04 16.78 -16.99
CA ALA A 147 -7.41 16.27 -17.09
C ALA A 147 -7.58 15.26 -18.24
N ALA A 148 -7.03 15.55 -19.43
CA ALA A 148 -7.05 14.63 -20.56
C ALA A 148 -6.32 13.31 -20.25
N LEU A 149 -5.21 13.39 -19.52
CA LEU A 149 -4.44 12.21 -19.13
C LEU A 149 -5.20 11.35 -18.11
N VAL A 150 -5.82 11.95 -17.09
CA VAL A 150 -6.67 11.26 -16.11
C VAL A 150 -7.88 10.60 -16.78
N ALA A 151 -8.55 11.32 -17.68
CA ALA A 151 -9.63 10.76 -18.49
C ALA A 151 -9.13 9.56 -19.32
N GLY A 152 -7.93 9.67 -19.89
CA GLY A 152 -7.27 8.59 -20.59
C GLY A 152 -7.06 7.37 -19.70
N VAL A 153 -6.51 7.55 -18.49
CA VAL A 153 -6.31 6.47 -17.52
C VAL A 153 -7.62 5.74 -17.21
N PHE A 154 -8.69 6.49 -16.92
CA PHE A 154 -10.02 5.92 -16.69
C PHE A 154 -10.50 5.10 -17.89
N ILE A 155 -10.45 5.67 -19.09
CA ILE A 155 -10.89 5.02 -20.33
C ILE A 155 -10.07 3.75 -20.60
N GLY A 156 -8.74 3.82 -20.48
CA GLY A 156 -7.84 2.69 -20.71
C GLY A 156 -8.11 1.53 -19.75
N SER A 157 -8.23 1.82 -18.46
CA SER A 157 -8.58 0.82 -17.45
C SER A 157 -9.99 0.25 -17.70
N ALA A 158 -10.99 1.11 -17.94
CA ALA A 158 -12.36 0.68 -18.24
C ALA A 158 -12.45 -0.21 -19.49
N LEU A 159 -11.67 0.09 -20.54
CA LEU A 159 -11.59 -0.73 -21.76
C LEU A 159 -11.03 -2.12 -21.48
N TRP A 160 -9.97 -2.22 -20.67
CA TRP A 160 -9.45 -3.52 -20.25
C TRP A 160 -10.50 -4.32 -19.49
N TRP A 161 -11.16 -3.70 -18.51
CA TRP A 161 -12.17 -4.38 -17.72
C TRP A 161 -13.40 -4.79 -18.52
N LEU A 162 -13.80 -3.98 -19.51
CA LEU A 162 -14.84 -4.31 -20.46
C LEU A 162 -14.43 -5.54 -21.27
N ALA A 163 -13.23 -5.53 -21.86
CA ALA A 163 -12.70 -6.65 -22.64
C ALA A 163 -12.66 -7.94 -21.81
N LEU A 164 -12.12 -7.89 -20.59
CA LEU A 164 -12.08 -9.03 -19.67
C LEU A 164 -13.48 -9.57 -19.38
N SER A 165 -14.43 -8.70 -19.03
CA SER A 165 -15.81 -9.08 -18.68
C SER A 165 -16.57 -9.67 -19.87
N LEU A 166 -16.31 -9.19 -21.09
CA LEU A 166 -16.89 -9.74 -22.30
C LEU A 166 -16.31 -11.12 -22.62
N ILE A 167 -14.98 -11.26 -22.63
CA ILE A 167 -14.28 -12.53 -22.92
C ILE A 167 -14.71 -13.61 -21.93
N VAL A 168 -14.64 -13.31 -20.63
CA VAL A 168 -15.07 -14.25 -19.57
C VAL A 168 -16.58 -14.49 -19.64
N GLY A 169 -17.35 -13.47 -20.03
CA GLY A 169 -18.77 -13.54 -20.23
C GLY A 169 -19.21 -14.52 -21.33
N ILE A 170 -18.40 -14.71 -22.36
CA ILE A 170 -18.64 -15.72 -23.41
C ILE A 170 -18.39 -17.12 -22.84
N LEU A 171 -17.34 -17.30 -22.04
CA LEU A 171 -17.00 -18.58 -21.41
C LEU A 171 -18.05 -19.02 -20.37
N ARG A 172 -18.72 -18.06 -19.72
CA ARG A 172 -19.78 -18.32 -18.73
C ARG A 172 -20.86 -19.26 -19.23
N GLU A 173 -21.32 -19.09 -20.47
CA GLU A 173 -22.45 -19.84 -21.04
C GLU A 173 -22.15 -21.34 -21.16
N ARG A 174 -20.88 -21.74 -21.08
CA ARG A 174 -20.44 -23.14 -21.15
C ARG A 174 -20.28 -23.81 -19.79
N LEU A 175 -20.52 -23.10 -18.68
CA LEU A 175 -20.24 -23.60 -17.33
C LEU A 175 -21.50 -24.15 -16.65
N ASN A 176 -21.40 -25.38 -16.16
CA ASN A 176 -22.44 -25.99 -15.33
C ASN A 176 -22.30 -25.55 -13.85
N VAL A 177 -23.30 -25.90 -13.03
CA VAL A 177 -23.35 -25.53 -11.60
C VAL A 177 -22.15 -26.09 -10.82
N GLY A 178 -21.63 -27.26 -11.19
CA GLY A 178 -20.43 -27.85 -10.59
C GLY A 178 -19.16 -27.05 -10.87
N ALA A 179 -19.01 -26.56 -12.10
CA ALA A 179 -17.91 -25.69 -12.48
C ALA A 179 -17.99 -24.33 -11.76
N LEU A 180 -19.19 -23.76 -11.59
CA LEU A 180 -19.39 -22.52 -10.83
C LEU A 180 -18.96 -22.64 -9.36
N LYS A 181 -19.20 -23.80 -8.73
CA LYS A 181 -18.70 -24.09 -7.37
C LYS A 181 -17.17 -24.08 -7.32
N TRP A 182 -16.52 -24.70 -8.29
CA TRP A 182 -15.06 -24.71 -8.38
C TRP A 182 -14.48 -23.32 -8.63
N VAL A 183 -15.12 -22.51 -9.49
CA VAL A 183 -14.74 -21.10 -9.68
C VAL A 183 -14.78 -20.35 -8.34
N ASN A 184 -15.85 -20.48 -7.56
CA ASN A 184 -15.92 -19.85 -6.23
C ASN A 184 -14.81 -20.33 -5.29
N ARG A 185 -14.54 -21.64 -5.23
CA ARG A 185 -13.48 -22.18 -4.36
C ARG A 185 -12.09 -21.73 -4.77
N VAL A 186 -11.76 -21.81 -6.05
CA VAL A 186 -10.43 -21.43 -6.56
C VAL A 186 -10.23 -19.91 -6.43
N SER A 187 -11.20 -19.11 -6.89
CA SER A 187 -11.12 -17.65 -6.76
C SER A 187 -11.05 -17.23 -5.29
N GLY A 188 -11.87 -17.82 -4.42
CA GLY A 188 -11.85 -17.54 -2.99
C GLY A 188 -10.51 -17.91 -2.34
N ALA A 189 -9.93 -19.05 -2.69
CA ALA A 189 -8.62 -19.47 -2.20
C ALA A 189 -7.51 -18.51 -2.66
N ILE A 190 -7.46 -18.17 -3.95
CA ILE A 190 -6.43 -17.27 -4.47
C ILE A 190 -6.56 -15.87 -3.85
N VAL A 191 -7.78 -15.31 -3.76
CA VAL A 191 -8.01 -14.01 -3.12
C VAL A 191 -7.62 -14.03 -1.64
N THR A 192 -7.91 -15.13 -0.93
CA THR A 192 -7.47 -15.31 0.47
C THR A 192 -5.95 -15.34 0.57
N ILE A 193 -5.26 -16.04 -0.34
CA ILE A 193 -3.78 -16.08 -0.38
C ILE A 193 -3.22 -14.68 -0.60
N PHE A 194 -3.77 -13.88 -1.51
CA PHE A 194 -3.37 -12.48 -1.69
C PHE A 194 -3.58 -11.66 -0.41
N GLY A 195 -4.68 -11.88 0.31
CA GLY A 195 -4.93 -11.24 1.62
C GLY A 195 -3.87 -11.63 2.66
N VAL A 196 -3.54 -12.91 2.78
CA VAL A 196 -2.48 -13.40 3.68
C VAL A 196 -1.12 -12.80 3.29
N ILE A 197 -0.76 -12.82 2.01
CA ILE A 197 0.50 -12.24 1.52
C ILE A 197 0.58 -10.74 1.85
N ALA A 198 -0.52 -9.99 1.63
CA ALA A 198 -0.57 -8.57 1.96
C ALA A 198 -0.33 -8.33 3.46
N LEU A 199 -0.90 -9.14 4.35
CA LEU A 199 -0.70 -9.01 5.80
C LEU A 199 0.68 -9.49 6.27
N LEU A 200 1.20 -10.58 5.72
CA LEU A 200 2.56 -11.04 6.00
C LEU A 200 3.60 -10.03 5.54
N GLY A 201 3.33 -9.30 4.45
CA GLY A 201 4.17 -8.21 3.99
C GLY A 201 4.35 -7.10 5.03
N LEU A 202 3.39 -6.89 5.93
CA LEU A 202 3.53 -5.93 7.04
C LEU A 202 4.62 -6.38 8.01
N LEU A 203 4.60 -7.66 8.39
CA LEU A 203 5.59 -8.24 9.31
C LEU A 203 7.00 -8.25 8.69
N GLN A 204 7.10 -8.54 7.40
CA GLN A 204 8.39 -8.51 6.69
C GLN A 204 8.96 -7.09 6.62
N ASN A 205 8.11 -6.09 6.40
CA ASN A 205 8.51 -4.68 6.36
C ASN A 205 9.10 -4.24 7.71
N ASP A 206 8.42 -4.56 8.82
CA ASP A 206 8.91 -4.24 10.17
C ASP A 206 10.24 -4.93 10.48
N GLN A 207 10.41 -6.20 10.07
CA GLN A 207 11.66 -6.94 10.26
C GLN A 207 12.82 -6.38 9.45
N ASN A 208 12.57 -5.92 8.22
CA ASN A 208 13.61 -5.34 7.37
C ASN A 208 14.06 -3.98 7.91
N ILE A 209 13.12 -3.11 8.32
CA ILE A 209 13.43 -1.83 8.94
C ILE A 209 14.29 -2.03 10.20
N GLY A 210 13.94 -2.98 11.06
CA GLY A 210 14.74 -3.28 12.25
C GLY A 210 16.19 -3.70 11.92
N LYS A 211 16.38 -4.52 10.88
CA LYS A 211 17.71 -4.93 10.42
C LYS A 211 18.52 -3.76 9.85
N GLU A 212 17.89 -2.89 9.06
CA GLU A 212 18.54 -1.70 8.50
C GLU A 212 18.96 -0.74 9.61
N ILE A 213 18.06 -0.46 10.55
CA ILE A 213 18.36 0.38 11.73
C ILE A 213 19.49 -0.24 12.55
N GLU A 214 19.46 -1.53 12.83
CA GLU A 214 20.51 -2.20 13.61
C GLU A 214 21.88 -2.16 12.90
N ALA A 215 21.91 -2.33 11.58
CA ALA A 215 23.13 -2.22 10.80
C ALA A 215 23.71 -0.79 10.83
N ASP A 216 22.86 0.23 10.70
CA ASP A 216 23.27 1.64 10.77
C ASP A 216 23.70 2.03 12.19
N LEU A 217 22.98 1.59 13.24
CA LEU A 217 23.39 1.76 14.63
C LEU A 217 24.74 1.10 14.88
N HIS A 218 24.95 -0.13 14.40
CA HIS A 218 26.20 -0.85 14.57
C HIS A 218 27.36 -0.10 13.91
N LYS A 219 27.15 0.44 12.70
CA LYS A 219 28.15 1.23 11.99
C LYS A 219 28.53 2.49 12.78
N ILE A 220 27.53 3.19 13.34
CA ILE A 220 27.76 4.39 14.15
C ILE A 220 28.57 4.06 15.41
N ILE A 221 28.20 3.03 16.17
CA ILE A 221 28.83 2.74 17.47
C ILE A 221 30.20 2.04 17.36
N THR A 222 30.51 1.42 16.22
CA THR A 222 31.78 0.71 16.01
C THR A 222 32.80 1.51 15.20
N ASP A 223 32.46 2.73 14.79
CA ASP A 223 33.37 3.59 14.05
C ASP A 223 34.60 3.98 14.89
N LYS A 224 35.75 3.45 14.49
CA LYS A 224 37.04 3.65 15.14
C LYS A 224 37.45 5.13 15.20
N SER A 225 37.00 5.96 14.25
CA SER A 225 37.30 7.39 14.25
C SER A 225 36.68 8.12 15.44
N SER A 226 35.62 7.55 16.00
CA SER A 226 34.80 8.14 17.07
C SER A 226 35.10 7.54 18.45
N MET A 227 35.76 6.37 18.51
CA MET A 227 36.01 5.59 19.74
C MET A 227 36.78 6.33 20.85
N ALA A 228 37.52 7.39 20.52
CA ALA A 228 38.23 8.21 21.50
C ALA A 228 37.36 9.33 22.11
N SER A 229 36.16 9.57 21.57
CA SER A 229 35.27 10.63 22.04
C SER A 229 34.35 10.14 23.16
N SER A 230 34.21 10.95 24.22
CA SER A 230 33.21 10.77 25.27
C SER A 230 31.87 11.42 24.93
N ASN A 231 31.76 12.14 23.80
CA ASN A 231 30.54 12.81 23.37
C ASN A 231 29.76 11.93 22.37
N PRO A 232 28.57 11.42 22.73
CA PRO A 232 27.74 10.63 21.82
C PRO A 232 27.39 11.33 20.50
N GLY A 233 27.24 12.66 20.51
CA GLY A 233 26.93 13.45 19.31
C GLY A 233 28.04 13.39 18.26
N GLN A 234 29.29 13.12 18.64
CA GLN A 234 30.40 13.02 17.69
C GLN A 234 30.35 11.74 16.86
N TYR A 235 29.84 10.64 17.44
CA TYR A 235 29.60 9.39 16.70
C TYR A 235 28.55 9.59 15.61
N ILE A 236 27.49 10.36 15.91
CA ILE A 236 26.46 10.75 14.95
C ILE A 236 27.07 11.63 13.85
N ALA A 237 27.78 12.70 14.21
CA ALA A 237 28.36 13.64 13.25
C ALA A 237 29.31 12.96 12.25
N ASN A 238 30.12 12.00 12.72
CA ASN A 238 31.03 11.23 11.86
C ASN A 238 30.31 10.21 10.96
N ASN A 239 29.07 9.86 11.29
CA ASN A 239 28.26 8.86 10.59
C ASN A 239 26.90 9.41 10.16
N GLN A 240 26.85 10.70 9.82
CA GLN A 240 25.61 11.45 9.58
C GLN A 240 24.69 10.74 8.57
N GLU A 241 25.25 10.20 7.49
CA GLU A 241 24.45 9.51 6.46
C GLU A 241 23.69 8.28 7.00
N SER A 242 24.33 7.53 7.90
CA SER A 242 23.72 6.34 8.53
C SER A 242 22.69 6.76 9.58
N TYR A 243 22.97 7.84 10.32
CA TYR A 243 22.00 8.42 11.24
C TYR A 243 20.75 8.95 10.51
N ASP A 244 20.95 9.67 9.41
CA ASP A 244 19.88 10.19 8.57
C ASP A 244 19.04 9.07 7.96
N ARG A 245 19.62 7.90 7.67
CA ARG A 245 18.84 6.73 7.22
C ARG A 245 17.92 6.20 8.33
N ILE A 246 18.41 6.11 9.57
CA ILE A 246 17.59 5.72 10.73
C ILE A 246 16.42 6.71 10.90
N VAL A 247 16.70 8.01 10.91
CA VAL A 247 15.68 9.06 11.08
C VAL A 247 14.67 9.06 9.92
N ARG A 248 15.12 8.77 8.69
CA ARG A 248 14.24 8.70 7.50
C ARG A 248 13.16 7.62 7.56
N HIS A 249 13.29 6.60 8.41
CA HIS A 249 12.24 5.60 8.61
C HIS A 249 11.05 6.13 9.44
N GLY A 250 11.14 7.32 10.05
CA GLY A 250 10.04 7.98 10.72
C GLY A 250 9.42 7.15 11.85
N ASP A 251 8.09 7.11 11.91
CA ASP A 251 7.34 6.40 12.95
C ASP A 251 7.71 4.90 13.06
N ALA A 252 8.05 4.26 11.95
CA ALA A 252 8.48 2.86 11.96
C ALA A 252 9.80 2.66 12.72
N ALA A 253 10.72 3.63 12.64
CA ALA A 253 11.91 3.63 13.49
C ALA A 253 11.56 3.85 14.96
N ILE A 254 10.62 4.75 15.31
CA ILE A 254 10.19 4.94 16.70
C ILE A 254 9.68 3.63 17.30
N VAL A 255 8.82 2.89 16.58
CA VAL A 255 8.28 1.60 17.04
C VAL A 255 9.39 0.59 17.31
N TYR A 256 10.37 0.48 16.40
CA TYR A 256 11.50 -0.43 16.58
C TYR A 256 12.42 0.01 17.74
N LEU A 257 12.83 1.27 17.74
CA LEU A 257 13.80 1.85 18.68
C LEU A 257 13.26 1.84 20.11
N THR A 258 11.99 2.20 20.33
CA THR A 258 11.37 2.15 21.67
C THR A 258 11.23 0.71 22.17
N LYS A 259 10.88 -0.25 21.31
CA LYS A 259 10.84 -1.68 21.64
C LYS A 259 12.23 -2.21 22.03
N GLU A 260 13.25 -1.87 21.26
CA GLU A 260 14.64 -2.29 21.52
C GLU A 260 15.19 -1.61 22.78
N LEU A 261 14.92 -0.32 22.97
CA LEU A 261 15.22 0.41 24.20
C LEU A 261 14.56 -0.27 25.40
N LYS A 262 13.30 -0.69 25.30
CA LYS A 262 12.58 -1.38 26.37
C LYS A 262 13.21 -2.74 26.70
N ALA A 263 13.61 -3.50 25.68
CA ALA A 263 14.22 -4.82 25.82
C ALA A 263 15.67 -4.78 26.34
N SER A 264 16.43 -3.73 26.05
CA SER A 264 17.82 -3.58 26.53
C SER A 264 17.87 -3.34 28.04
N ASN A 265 18.80 -3.97 28.76
CA ASN A 265 19.08 -3.65 30.17
C ASN A 265 20.23 -2.64 30.33
N ARG A 266 20.72 -2.08 29.22
CA ARG A 266 21.85 -1.14 29.20
C ARG A 266 21.35 0.30 29.07
N ASN A 267 22.29 1.22 29.25
CA ASN A 267 22.09 2.68 29.16
C ASN A 267 23.31 3.34 28.51
N GLY A 268 23.90 2.67 27.51
CA GLY A 268 25.14 3.09 26.88
C GLY A 268 24.94 3.98 25.66
N LEU A 269 25.99 4.11 24.87
CA LEU A 269 25.99 4.88 23.62
C LEU A 269 24.88 4.46 22.66
N LYS A 270 24.66 3.14 22.48
CA LYS A 270 23.61 2.61 21.61
C LYS A 270 22.24 3.11 22.06
N GLU A 271 21.90 2.95 23.33
CA GLU A 271 20.61 3.40 23.88
C GLU A 271 20.43 4.91 23.79
N TRP A 272 21.49 5.68 24.03
CA TRP A 272 21.44 7.14 23.88
C TRP A 272 21.14 7.55 22.43
N ILE A 273 21.82 6.95 21.45
CA ILE A 273 21.59 7.25 20.02
C ILE A 273 20.18 6.83 19.60
N MET A 274 19.66 5.70 20.09
CA MET A 274 18.28 5.27 19.81
C MET A 274 17.26 6.30 20.30
N ALA A 275 17.41 6.82 21.53
CA ALA A 275 16.53 7.86 22.05
C ALA A 275 16.69 9.20 21.31
N LYS A 276 17.93 9.55 20.93
CA LYS A 276 18.19 10.76 20.13
C LYS A 276 17.49 10.69 18.76
N ALA A 277 17.56 9.54 18.10
CA ALA A 277 16.86 9.31 16.84
C ALA A 277 15.34 9.45 17.02
N CYS A 278 14.74 8.88 18.08
CA CYS A 278 13.31 9.07 18.36
C CYS A 278 12.95 10.55 18.58
N ALA A 279 13.74 11.28 19.36
CA ALA A 279 13.52 12.71 19.60
C ALA A 279 13.60 13.53 18.30
N ASP A 280 14.57 13.23 17.44
CA ASP A 280 14.76 13.92 16.15
C ASP A 280 13.67 13.58 15.12
N ILE A 281 13.09 12.38 15.19
CA ILE A 281 11.92 12.01 14.36
C ILE A 281 10.68 12.77 14.84
N LEU A 282 10.45 12.84 16.16
CA LEU A 282 9.27 13.47 16.75
C LEU A 282 9.29 15.00 16.62
N GLN A 283 10.46 15.62 16.64
CA GLN A 283 10.65 17.08 16.53
C GLN A 283 9.77 17.85 17.53
N GLU A 284 8.91 18.75 17.05
CA GLU A 284 7.98 19.55 17.85
C GLU A 284 6.93 18.69 18.59
N ASN A 285 6.69 17.46 18.14
CA ASN A 285 5.78 16.52 18.79
C ASN A 285 6.47 15.69 19.89
N ASN A 286 7.75 15.91 20.18
CA ASN A 286 8.45 15.18 21.24
C ASN A 286 7.99 15.70 22.62
N PRO A 287 7.32 14.89 23.45
CA PRO A 287 6.86 15.33 24.77
C PRO A 287 7.98 15.35 25.83
N VAL A 288 9.21 14.97 25.48
CA VAL A 288 10.35 14.88 26.39
C VAL A 288 11.41 15.91 26.03
N GLU A 289 11.45 17.00 26.78
CA GLU A 289 12.40 18.12 26.56
C GLU A 289 13.79 17.84 27.13
N GLU A 290 13.88 17.26 28.34
CA GLU A 290 15.15 17.04 29.03
C GLU A 290 15.38 15.56 29.37
N TRP A 291 16.53 15.03 28.99
CA TRP A 291 16.94 13.66 29.26
C TRP A 291 18.45 13.50 29.06
N GLU A 292 19.07 12.61 29.85
CA GLU A 292 20.51 12.36 29.81
C GLU A 292 20.83 10.94 29.28
N THR A 293 19.90 10.00 29.44
CA THR A 293 20.07 8.61 29.04
C THR A 293 18.90 8.12 28.20
N GLY A 294 19.15 7.13 27.34
CA GLY A 294 18.11 6.55 26.49
C GLY A 294 16.93 5.98 27.28
N LYS A 295 17.17 5.35 28.44
CA LYS A 295 16.10 4.84 29.30
C LYS A 295 15.30 5.94 30.00
N GLN A 296 15.96 7.02 30.40
CA GLN A 296 15.25 8.16 31.00
C GLN A 296 14.32 8.80 29.97
N TRP A 297 14.79 8.98 28.72
CA TRP A 297 13.93 9.43 27.63
C TRP A 297 12.74 8.49 27.41
N LEU A 298 12.98 7.18 27.29
CA LEU A 298 11.91 6.19 27.11
C LEU A 298 10.87 6.25 28.24
N THR A 299 11.32 6.33 29.49
CA THR A 299 10.42 6.36 30.66
C THR A 299 9.52 7.59 30.63
N LYS A 300 10.08 8.77 30.32
CA LYS A 300 9.31 10.01 30.20
C LYS A 300 8.35 9.95 29.00
N TYR A 301 8.80 9.38 27.88
CA TYR A 301 8.00 9.22 26.67
C TYR A 301 6.79 8.30 26.88
N GLU A 302 6.95 7.19 27.62
CA GLU A 302 5.85 6.28 28.00
C GLU A 302 4.88 6.89 29.02
N GLN A 303 5.28 7.92 29.78
CA GLN A 303 4.38 8.62 30.73
C GLN A 303 3.51 9.69 30.06
N SER A 304 3.96 10.19 28.91
CA SER A 304 3.30 11.27 28.17
C SER A 304 2.36 10.78 27.06
N ASN A 305 2.31 9.47 26.78
CA ASN A 305 1.43 8.82 25.79
C ASN A 305 0.51 7.80 26.48
#